data_AF-A0A401TDZ9-F1
#
_entry.id   AF-A0A401TDZ9-F1
#
_cell.length_a   1.000
_cell.length_b   1.000
_cell.length_c   1.000
_cell.angle_alpha   90.00
_cell.angle_beta   90.00
_cell.angle_gamma   90.00
#
_symmetry.space_group_name_H-M   'P 1'
#
loop_
_entity.id
_entity.type
_entity.pdbx_description
1 polymer ?
#
loop_
_entity_poly.entity_id
_entity_poly.type
_entity_poly.pdbx_seq_one_letter_code
_entity_poly.pdbx_strand_id
1 'polypeptide(L)' 'VGGISNGADALEKIRAGATLIQLYTALVYQGPPVVNKIKRELEQLLKEQGFSSIAEAVGADHRL' A
#
# COMPACT_ATOMS: atom_id res chain seq x y z
N VAL A 1 -10.58 3.66 4.65
CA VAL A 1 -9.86 4.10 5.87
C VAL A 1 -9.72 2.89 6.80
N GLY A 2 -8.53 2.68 7.38
CA GLY A 2 -8.26 1.61 8.35
C GLY A 2 -7.94 0.25 7.74
N GLY A 3 -7.37 -0.64 8.57
CA GLY A 3 -7.11 -2.04 8.21
C GLY A 3 -5.82 -2.31 7.43
N ILE A 4 -4.86 -1.37 7.41
CA ILE A 4 -3.59 -1.56 6.70
C ILE A 4 -2.54 -2.11 7.68
N SER A 5 -2.08 -3.32 7.42
CA SER A 5 -1.13 -4.06 8.26
C SER A 5 0.04 -4.68 7.49
N ASN A 6 -0.05 -4.70 6.15
CA ASN A 6 0.93 -5.25 5.23
C ASN A 6 0.89 -4.48 3.88
N GLY A 7 1.82 -4.79 2.97
CA GLY A 7 1.93 -4.14 1.66
C GLY A 7 0.76 -4.42 0.70
N ALA A 8 0.12 -5.59 0.80
CA ALA A 8 -1.04 -5.93 -0.03
C ALA A 8 -2.26 -5.08 0.35
N ASP A 9 -2.52 -4.91 1.66
CA ASP A 9 -3.58 -4.00 2.15
C ASP A 9 -3.34 -2.57 1.64
N ALA A 10 -2.08 -2.11 1.66
CA ALA A 10 -1.71 -0.80 1.17
C ALA A 10 -1.96 -0.65 -0.33
N LEU A 11 -1.53 -1.65 -1.12
CA LEU A 11 -1.72 -1.66 -2.57
C LEU A 11 -3.21 -1.69 -2.96
N GLU A 12 -4.04 -2.46 -2.24
CA GLU A 12 -5.49 -2.47 -2.44
C GLU A 12 -6.08 -1.06 -2.32
N LYS A 13 -5.72 -0.33 -1.25
CA LYS A 13 -6.23 1.05 -1.06
C LYS A 13 -5.71 2.00 -2.14
N ILE A 14 -4.46 1.85 -2.56
CA ILE A 14 -3.87 2.65 -3.64
C ILE A 14 -4.59 2.39 -4.97
N ARG A 15 -4.78 1.12 -5.35
CA ARG A 15 -5.48 0.73 -6.59
C ARG A 15 -6.95 1.17 -6.61
N ALA A 16 -7.59 1.23 -5.44
CA ALA A 16 -8.91 1.83 -5.25
C ALA A 16 -8.92 3.38 -5.31
N GLY A 17 -7.77 4.04 -5.42
CA GLY A 17 -7.67 5.50 -5.62
C GLY A 17 -7.04 6.30 -4.47
N ALA A 18 -6.58 5.66 -3.40
CA ALA A 18 -5.91 6.37 -2.32
C ALA A 18 -4.53 6.90 -2.75
N THR A 19 -4.27 8.17 -2.49
CA THR A 19 -2.94 8.80 -2.66
C THR A 19 -2.15 8.88 -1.35
N LEU A 20 -2.81 8.61 -0.22
CA LEU A 20 -2.23 8.60 1.13
C LEU A 20 -2.81 7.43 1.93
N ILE A 21 -1.92 6.75 2.66
CA ILE A 21 -2.28 5.73 3.64
C ILE A 21 -1.82 6.15 5.04
N GLN A 22 -2.60 5.81 6.05
CA GLN A 22 -2.30 6.10 7.46
C GLN A 22 -2.27 4.80 8.25
N LEU A 23 -1.35 4.73 9.20
CA LEU A 23 -1.15 3.56 10.06
C LEU A 23 -1.36 4.02 11.51
N TYR A 24 -2.24 3.33 12.24
CA TYR A 24 -2.41 3.53 13.68
C TYR A 24 -2.39 2.17 14.38
N THR A 25 -3.43 1.36 14.18
CA THR A 25 -3.57 0.04 14.81
C THR A 25 -2.35 -0.85 14.55
N ALA A 26 -1.85 -0.88 13.31
CA ALA A 26 -0.66 -1.64 12.97
C ALA A 26 0.61 -1.12 13.67
N LEU A 27 0.77 0.19 13.84
CA LEU A 27 1.90 0.76 14.60
C LEU A 27 1.85 0.38 16.07
N VAL A 28 0.66 0.39 16.67
CA VAL A 28 0.46 0.01 18.08
C VAL A 28 0.80 -1.46 18.31
N TYR A 29 0.32 -2.36 17.45
CA TYR A 29 0.48 -3.81 17.67
C TYR A 29 1.77 -4.40 17.10
N GLN A 30 2.31 -3.86 16.00
CA GLN A 30 3.49 -4.41 15.30
C GLN A 30 4.75 -3.55 15.50
N GLY A 31 4.60 -2.39 16.13
CA GLY A 31 5.68 -1.44 16.37
C GLY A 31 6.15 -0.69 15.12
N PRO A 32 7.09 0.25 15.28
CA PRO A 32 7.63 1.07 14.19
C PRO A 32 8.16 0.30 12.95
N PRO A 33 8.76 -0.91 13.06
CA PRO A 33 9.28 -1.64 11.90
C PRO A 33 8.23 -1.98 10.83
N VAL A 34 6.94 -2.00 11.18
CA VAL A 34 5.84 -2.28 10.24
C VAL A 34 5.84 -1.33 9.04
N VAL A 35 6.27 -0.08 9.23
CA VAL A 35 6.35 0.91 8.15
C VAL A 35 7.33 0.45 7.06
N ASN A 36 8.51 -0.02 7.47
CA ASN A 36 9.53 -0.50 6.55
C ASN A 36 9.13 -1.81 5.88
N LYS A 37 8.41 -2.68 6.59
CA LYS A 37 7.82 -3.90 6.03
C LYS A 37 6.84 -3.56 4.90
N ILE A 38 5.84 -2.72 5.19
CA ILE A 38 4.81 -2.30 4.22
C ILE A 38 5.46 -1.64 3.00
N LYS A 39 6.45 -0.76 3.19
CA LYS A 39 7.16 -0.12 2.06
C LYS A 39 7.83 -1.13 1.13
N ARG A 40 8.54 -2.12 1.67
CA ARG A 40 9.24 -3.14 0.87
C ARG A 40 8.26 -4.05 0.13
N GLU A 41 7.24 -4.53 0.84
CA GLU A 41 6.19 -5.37 0.25
C GLU A 41 5.45 -4.62 -0.87
N LEU A 42 5.09 -3.35 -0.63
CA LEU A 42 4.45 -2.50 -1.64
C LEU A 42 5.34 -2.30 -2.88
N GLU A 43 6.63 -2.01 -2.70
CA GLU A 43 7.58 -1.86 -3.81
C GLU A 43 7.67 -3.14 -4.66
N GLN A 44 7.73 -4.30 -4.00
CA GLN A 44 7.75 -5.59 -4.69
C GLN A 44 6.46 -5.83 -5.48
N LEU A 45 5.30 -5.62 -4.86
CA LEU A 45 4.00 -5.82 -5.50
C LEU A 45 3.78 -4.88 -6.69
N LEU A 46 4.25 -3.63 -6.59
CA LEU A 46 4.19 -2.68 -7.72
C LEU A 46 4.99 -3.22 -8.92
N LYS A 47 6.21 -3.72 -8.68
CA LYS A 47 7.06 -4.33 -9.72
C LYS A 47 6.42 -5.57 -10.33
N GLU A 48 5.86 -6.44 -9.50
CA GLU A 48 5.17 -7.67 -9.94
C GLU A 48 3.94 -7.37 -10.82
N GLN A 49 3.25 -6.26 -10.57
CA GLN A 49 2.11 -5.81 -11.37
C GLN A 49 2.49 -4.92 -12.57
N GLY A 50 3.79 -4.71 -12.82
CA GLY A 50 4.28 -3.94 -13.96
C GLY A 50 4.16 -2.43 -13.81
N PHE A 51 3.90 -1.92 -12.60
CA PHE A 51 3.92 -0.48 -12.33
C PHE A 51 5.36 0.03 -12.19
N SER A 52 5.68 1.12 -12.88
CA SER A 52 6.97 1.80 -12.78
C SER A 52 7.05 2.73 -11.56
N SER A 53 5.89 3.15 -11.03
CA SER A 53 5.78 4.02 -9.87
C SER A 53 4.45 3.84 -9.12
N ILE A 54 4.40 4.28 -7.86
CA ILE A 54 3.16 4.27 -7.07
C ILE A 54 2.04 5.10 -7.70
N ALA A 55 2.38 6.19 -8.40
CA ALA A 55 1.41 7.07 -9.05
C ALA A 55 0.64 6.34 -10.15
N GLU A 56 1.30 5.42 -10.86
CA GLU A 56 0.64 4.59 -11.86
C GLU A 56 -0.33 3.58 -11.25
N ALA A 57 -0.16 3.21 -9.98
CA ALA A 57 -1.09 2.31 -9.31
C ALA A 57 -2.34 3.02 -8.76
N VAL A 58 -2.30 4.34 -8.55
CA VAL A 58 -3.43 5.09 -7.99
C VAL A 58 -4.66 4.98 -8.89
N GLY A 59 -5.74 4.42 -8.37
CA GLY A 59 -7.02 4.30 -9.09
C GLY A 59 -6.98 3.29 -10.25
N ALA A 60 -5.99 2.39 -10.29
CA ALA A 60 -5.85 1.39 -11.34
C ALA A 60 -7.08 0.46 -11.48
N ASP A 61 -7.85 0.25 -10.40
CA ASP A 61 -9.09 -0.55 -10.45
C ASP A 61 -10.24 0.14 -11.20
N HIS A 62 -10.08 1.42 -11.56
CA HIS A 62 -11.11 2.23 -12.20
C HIS A 62 -10.72 2.70 -13.61
N ARG A 63 -9.57 2.25 -14.14
CA ARG A 63 -9.18 2.52 -15.53
C ARG A 63 -9.84 1.48 -16.44
N LEU A 64 -10.64 1.97 -17.39
CA LEU A 64 -11.32 1.17 -18.42
C LEU A 64 -10.31 0.50 -19.37
#